data_AF-A0A8S0SU04-F1
#
_entry.id   AF-A0A8S0SU04-F1
#
_cell.length_a   1.000
_cell.length_b   1.000
_cell.length_c   1.000
_cell.angle_alpha   90.00
_cell.angle_beta   90.00
_cell.angle_gamma   90.00
#
_symmetry.space_group_name_H-M   'P 1'
#
loop_
_entity.id
_entity.type
_entity.pdbx_description
1 polymer ?
#
loop_
_entity_poly.entity_id
_entity_poly.type
_entity_poly.pdbx_seq_one_letter_code
_entity_poly.pdbx_strand_id
1 'polypeptide(L)'
;MKYFWDTLLDSDLESDALGWLYITGTLPNGHKFDRIDTPRLQGYKFDPNGEYVRRWLPELSRLPTGWIHHPWNALESVFKAVGIELGSNYPLPNVDIDAAKDGLQEALSQMWQHEAGADNGMEEGLGDSSESAPIAFSQECKPRWKMKLSEITQQVQDFNCTRIIWSRV
;
A
#
# COMPACT_ATOMS: atom_id res chain seq x y z
N MET A 1 -10.60 -4.42 1.04
CA MET A 1 -11.80 -3.79 0.43
C MET A 1 -13.12 -4.26 1.07
N LYS A 2 -13.53 -5.54 1.01
CA LYS A 2 -14.87 -5.98 1.49
C LYS A 2 -15.21 -5.55 2.93
N TYR A 3 -14.25 -5.63 3.87
CA TYR A 3 -14.45 -5.19 5.25
C TYR A 3 -14.71 -3.69 5.39
N PHE A 4 -14.01 -2.85 4.60
CA PHE A 4 -14.17 -1.40 4.62
C PHE A 4 -15.56 -1.00 4.13
N TRP A 5 -16.01 -1.65 3.05
CA TRP A 5 -17.36 -1.47 2.50
C TRP A 5 -18.48 -1.75 3.52
N ASP A 6 -18.28 -2.70 4.43
CA ASP A 6 -19.31 -3.09 5.40
C ASP A 6 -19.27 -2.29 6.71
N THR A 7 -18.18 -1.55 6.99
CA THR A 7 -17.93 -0.93 8.31
C THR A 7 -17.79 0.59 8.28
N LEU A 8 -17.37 1.16 7.15
CA LEU A 8 -17.20 2.60 7.02
C LEU A 8 -18.54 3.28 6.74
N LEU A 9 -18.77 4.41 7.41
CA LEU A 9 -19.98 5.21 7.22
C LEU A 9 -19.95 5.97 5.88
N ASP A 10 -18.75 6.32 5.42
CA ASP A 10 -18.44 7.05 4.19
C ASP A 10 -17.97 6.10 3.07
N SER A 11 -18.34 4.83 3.13
CA SER A 11 -17.98 3.85 2.11
C SER A 11 -18.45 4.30 0.73
N ASP A 12 -17.50 4.52 -0.17
CA ASP A 12 -17.72 4.98 -1.54
C ASP A 12 -16.82 4.18 -2.49
N LEU A 13 -17.37 3.75 -3.62
CA LEU A 13 -16.69 2.78 -4.49
C LEU A 13 -15.45 3.39 -5.13
N GLU A 14 -15.57 4.60 -5.66
CA GLU A 14 -14.53 5.34 -6.34
C GLU A 14 -13.42 5.72 -5.36
N SER A 15 -13.80 6.25 -4.19
CA SER A 15 -12.87 6.66 -3.14
C SER A 15 -12.08 5.47 -2.59
N ASP A 16 -12.75 4.35 -2.29
CA ASP A 16 -12.09 3.14 -1.83
C ASP A 16 -11.17 2.57 -2.91
N ALA A 17 -11.63 2.44 -4.15
CA ALA A 17 -10.83 1.90 -5.24
C ALA A 17 -9.54 2.72 -5.45
N LEU A 18 -9.65 4.06 -5.47
CA LEU A 18 -8.49 4.95 -5.58
C LEU A 18 -7.56 4.85 -4.38
N GLY A 19 -8.11 4.77 -3.16
CA GLY A 19 -7.33 4.60 -1.94
C GLY A 19 -6.54 3.30 -1.92
N TRP A 20 -7.17 2.18 -2.31
CA TRP A 20 -6.49 0.89 -2.43
C TRP A 20 -5.40 0.94 -3.50
N LEU A 21 -5.67 1.47 -4.69
CA LEU A 21 -4.68 1.61 -5.77
C LEU A 21 -3.48 2.49 -5.37
N TYR A 22 -3.71 3.51 -4.55
CA TYR A 22 -2.66 4.36 -4.00
C TYR A 22 -1.78 3.61 -3.01
N ILE A 23 -2.38 2.88 -2.05
CA ILE A 23 -1.64 2.15 -1.00
C ILE A 23 -0.90 0.94 -1.56
N THR A 24 -1.50 0.21 -2.51
CA THR A 24 -0.85 -0.94 -3.16
C THR A 24 0.23 -0.51 -4.15
N GLY A 25 0.36 0.78 -4.46
CA GLY A 25 1.39 1.27 -5.39
C GLY A 25 1.14 0.96 -6.85
N THR A 26 -0.12 0.66 -7.21
CA THR A 26 -0.52 0.44 -8.61
C THR A 26 -0.59 1.76 -9.37
N LEU A 27 -0.83 2.88 -8.67
CA LEU A 27 -0.76 4.20 -9.28
C LEU A 27 0.69 4.68 -9.48
N PRO A 28 1.00 5.39 -10.58
CA PRO A 28 2.35 5.91 -10.85
C PRO A 28 2.90 6.84 -9.76
N ASN A 29 2.03 7.52 -9.01
CA ASN A 29 2.34 8.41 -7.90
C ASN A 29 1.94 7.83 -6.53
N GLY A 30 1.70 6.52 -6.48
CA GLY A 30 1.29 5.80 -5.27
C GLY A 30 2.42 5.55 -4.28
N HIS A 31 2.11 4.79 -3.24
CA HIS A 31 3.13 4.18 -2.39
C HIS A 31 3.98 3.19 -3.19
N LYS A 32 5.21 2.94 -2.74
CA LYS A 32 6.06 1.96 -3.41
C LYS A 32 5.66 0.57 -2.94
N PHE A 33 5.57 -0.38 -3.87
CA PHE A 33 5.15 -1.75 -3.59
C PHE A 33 6.10 -2.48 -2.62
N ASP A 34 7.39 -2.17 -2.65
CA ASP A 34 8.45 -2.75 -1.82
C ASP A 34 8.59 -2.10 -0.43
N ARG A 35 7.76 -1.09 -0.11
CA ARG A 35 7.89 -0.32 1.13
C ARG A 35 7.06 -0.94 2.26
N ILE A 36 7.72 -1.45 3.28
CA ILE A 36 7.09 -1.81 4.56
C ILE A 36 7.27 -0.68 5.57
N ASP A 37 6.15 -0.13 6.02
CA ASP A 37 6.11 0.93 7.01
C ASP A 37 6.29 0.36 8.43
N THR A 38 7.26 0.90 9.19
CA THR A 38 7.50 0.49 10.58
C THR A 38 6.51 1.17 11.53
N PRO A 39 5.70 0.43 12.31
CA PRO A 39 4.70 1.00 13.23
C PRO A 39 5.29 2.01 14.22
N ARG A 40 6.51 1.76 14.71
CA ARG A 40 7.25 2.66 15.60
C ARG A 40 7.44 4.05 14.99
N LEU A 41 7.91 4.14 13.75
CA LEU A 41 8.19 5.42 13.10
C LEU A 41 6.90 6.16 12.73
N GLN A 42 5.88 5.43 12.30
CA GLN A 42 4.57 6.02 12.00
C GLN A 42 3.90 6.53 13.28
N GLY A 43 4.03 5.81 14.39
CA GLY A 43 3.59 6.25 15.71
C GLY A 43 4.23 7.58 16.11
N TYR A 44 5.55 7.74 15.99
CA TYR A 44 6.20 9.02 16.31
C TYR A 44 5.80 10.18 15.39
N LYS A 45 5.46 9.89 14.13
CA LYS A 45 5.06 10.92 13.16
C LYS A 45 3.62 11.39 13.37
N PHE A 46 2.70 10.47 13.62
CA PHE A 46 1.26 10.76 13.66
C PHE A 46 0.70 10.84 15.08
N ASP A 47 1.35 10.24 16.06
CA ASP A 47 0.93 10.22 17.47
C ASP A 47 2.15 10.34 18.42
N PRO A 48 2.83 11.50 18.47
CA PRO A 48 4.07 11.65 19.25
C PRO A 48 3.88 11.41 20.75
N ASN A 49 2.69 11.68 21.29
CA ASN A 49 2.38 11.52 22.72
C ASN A 49 1.79 10.14 23.07
N GLY A 50 1.33 9.39 22.07
CA GLY A 50 0.65 8.11 22.28
C GLY A 50 -0.83 8.25 22.63
N GLU A 51 -1.42 9.44 22.52
CA GLU A 51 -2.79 9.71 22.98
C GLU A 51 -3.83 8.91 22.21
N TYR A 52 -3.60 8.70 20.90
CA TYR A 52 -4.50 7.89 20.07
C TYR A 52 -4.50 6.44 20.55
N VAL A 53 -3.31 5.87 20.78
CA VAL A 53 -3.17 4.50 21.27
C VAL A 53 -3.82 4.33 22.63
N ARG A 54 -3.60 5.27 23.58
CA ARG A 54 -4.20 5.19 24.93
C ARG A 54 -5.72 5.27 24.92
N ARG A 55 -6.31 5.95 23.92
CA ARG A 55 -7.75 6.10 23.76
C ARG A 55 -8.40 4.82 23.24
N TRP A 56 -7.78 4.16 22.26
CA TRP A 56 -8.35 2.99 21.58
C TRP A 56 -7.92 1.65 22.20
N LEU A 57 -6.76 1.60 22.84
CA LEU A 57 -6.20 0.43 23.51
C LEU A 57 -5.94 0.76 25.00
N PRO A 58 -6.99 0.78 25.84
CA PRO A 58 -6.88 1.18 27.25
C PRO A 58 -5.93 0.28 28.07
N GLU A 59 -5.69 -0.95 27.64
CA GLU A 59 -4.72 -1.87 28.23
C GLU A 59 -3.27 -1.33 28.15
N LEU A 60 -2.96 -0.51 27.14
CA LEU A 60 -1.65 0.13 26.97
C LEU A 60 -1.58 1.54 27.59
N SER A 61 -2.66 2.03 28.20
CA SER A 61 -2.79 3.42 28.68
C SER A 61 -1.70 3.87 29.64
N ARG A 62 -1.19 2.94 30.44
CA ARG A 62 -0.19 3.17 31.49
C ARG A 62 1.26 3.03 31.00
N LEU A 63 1.47 2.63 29.74
CA LEU A 63 2.83 2.54 29.19
C LEU A 63 3.43 3.94 28.98
N PRO A 64 4.73 4.11 29.29
CA PRO A 64 5.45 5.31 28.93
C PRO A 64 5.42 5.54 27.41
N THR A 65 5.31 6.80 27.00
CA THR A 65 5.22 7.20 25.57
C THR A 65 6.40 6.69 24.73
N GLY A 66 7.58 6.49 25.35
CA GLY A 66 8.74 5.93 24.66
C GLY A 66 8.51 4.54 24.07
N TRP A 67 7.63 3.72 24.68
CA TRP A 67 7.41 2.31 24.33
C TRP A 67 6.01 2.02 23.76
N ILE A 68 5.11 3.01 23.76
CA ILE A 68 3.70 2.79 23.43
C ILE A 68 3.48 2.30 21.99
N HIS A 69 4.34 2.72 21.06
CA HIS A 69 4.28 2.34 19.64
C HIS A 69 5.07 1.07 19.30
N HIS A 70 5.79 0.50 20.27
CA HIS A 70 6.59 -0.71 20.12
C HIS A 70 6.71 -1.47 21.45
N PRO A 71 5.58 -1.93 22.03
CA PRO A 71 5.59 -2.55 23.35
C PRO A 71 6.54 -3.75 23.41
N TRP A 72 6.66 -4.55 22.36
CA TRP A 72 7.54 -5.73 22.30
C TRP A 72 9.03 -5.47 22.52
N ASN A 73 9.51 -4.22 22.39
CA ASN A 73 10.90 -3.88 22.69
C ASN A 73 11.12 -3.41 24.13
N ALA A 74 10.05 -3.23 24.92
CA ALA A 74 10.15 -2.74 26.28
C ALA A 74 10.76 -3.79 27.22
N LEU A 75 11.47 -3.33 28.26
CA LEU A 75 12.01 -4.22 29.28
C LEU A 75 10.88 -4.84 30.13
N GLU A 76 11.09 -6.08 30.59
CA GLU A 76 10.16 -6.79 31.50
C GLU A 76 9.83 -5.99 32.77
N SER A 77 10.77 -5.17 33.25
CA SER A 77 10.55 -4.29 34.41
C SER A 77 9.44 -3.26 34.18
N VAL A 78 9.31 -2.74 32.96
CA VAL A 78 8.26 -1.79 32.57
C VAL A 78 6.92 -2.52 32.50
N PHE A 79 6.89 -3.73 31.94
CA PHE A 79 5.69 -4.55 31.89
C PHE A 79 5.15 -4.90 33.27
N LYS A 80 6.03 -5.30 34.18
CA LYS A 80 5.66 -5.62 35.57
C LYS A 80 5.15 -4.39 36.34
N ALA A 81 5.72 -3.21 36.11
CA ALA A 81 5.28 -1.98 36.74
C ALA A 81 3.88 -1.54 36.26
N VAL A 82 3.54 -1.86 35.02
CA VAL A 82 2.29 -1.44 34.38
C VAL A 82 1.18 -2.51 34.48
N GLY A 83 1.56 -3.78 34.70
CA GLY A 83 0.63 -4.91 34.77
C GLY A 83 0.21 -5.44 33.39
N ILE A 84 1.08 -5.28 32.38
CA ILE A 84 0.83 -5.80 31.03
C ILE A 84 1.63 -7.08 30.84
N GLU A 85 0.96 -8.15 30.41
CA GLU A 85 1.57 -9.42 30.03
C GLU A 85 1.41 -9.61 28.52
N LEU A 86 2.54 -9.66 27.80
CA LEU A 86 2.55 -9.97 26.37
C LEU A 86 2.10 -11.42 26.14
N GLY A 87 1.20 -11.64 25.18
CA GLY A 87 0.57 -12.94 24.90
C GLY A 87 -0.70 -13.22 25.69
N SER A 88 -1.05 -12.39 26.68
CA SER A 88 -2.29 -12.49 27.45
C SER A 88 -3.11 -11.20 27.33
N ASN A 89 -2.69 -10.12 28.00
CA ASN A 89 -3.39 -8.83 27.97
C ASN A 89 -3.16 -8.07 26.65
N TYR A 90 -2.03 -8.29 25.99
CA TYR A 90 -1.75 -7.73 24.67
C TYR A 90 -0.97 -8.75 23.85
N PRO A 91 -1.37 -9.05 22.59
CA PRO A 91 -0.73 -10.11 21.81
C PRO A 91 0.72 -9.76 21.44
N LEU A 92 1.52 -10.81 21.22
CA LEU A 92 2.82 -10.65 20.57
C LEU A 92 2.62 -10.28 19.09
N PRO A 93 3.61 -9.61 18.45
CA PRO A 93 3.55 -9.36 17.02
C PRO A 93 3.34 -10.68 16.25
N ASN A 94 2.26 -10.76 15.47
CA ASN A 94 1.96 -11.97 14.69
C ASN A 94 3.04 -12.26 13.65
N VAL A 95 3.64 -11.21 13.09
CA VAL A 95 4.70 -11.30 12.09
C VAL A 95 5.77 -10.27 12.48
N ASP A 96 7.02 -10.70 12.49
CA ASP A 96 8.16 -9.81 12.66
C ASP A 96 8.40 -8.97 11.40
N ILE A 97 8.83 -7.72 11.56
CA ILE A 97 8.98 -6.77 10.46
C ILE A 97 10.05 -7.23 9.48
N ASP A 98 11.14 -7.81 9.97
CA ASP A 98 12.22 -8.27 9.10
C ASP A 98 11.82 -9.55 8.34
N ALA A 99 11.16 -10.50 9.02
CA ALA A 99 10.54 -11.65 8.36
C ALA A 99 9.49 -11.25 7.30
N ALA A 100 8.70 -10.20 7.56
CA ALA A 100 7.74 -9.66 6.60
C ALA A 100 8.42 -9.08 5.35
N LYS A 101 9.58 -8.41 5.51
CA LYS A 101 10.36 -7.89 4.37
C LYS A 101 10.93 -9.01 3.51
N ASP A 102 11.47 -10.04 4.14
CA ASP A 102 12.04 -11.18 3.42
C ASP A 102 10.94 -11.89 2.61
N GLY A 103 9.78 -12.15 3.24
CA GLY A 103 8.63 -12.74 2.55
C GLY A 103 8.08 -11.86 1.43
N LEU A 104 8.05 -10.53 1.59
CA LEU A 104 7.67 -9.61 0.54
C LEU A 104 8.64 -9.68 -0.65
N GLN A 105 9.93 -9.68 -0.39
CA GLN A 105 10.96 -9.74 -1.43
C GLN A 105 10.93 -11.06 -2.20
N GLU A 106 10.65 -12.17 -1.50
CA GLU A 106 10.46 -13.48 -2.12
C GLU A 106 9.22 -13.48 -3.03
N ALA A 107 8.08 -12.99 -2.53
CA ALA A 107 6.85 -12.91 -3.32
C ALA A 107 7.01 -12.02 -4.56
N LEU A 108 7.71 -10.89 -4.43
CA LEU A 108 8.06 -10.01 -5.55
C LEU A 108 8.92 -10.73 -6.60
N SER A 109 9.90 -11.51 -6.14
CA SER A 109 10.76 -12.29 -7.03
C SER A 109 9.96 -13.35 -7.79
N GLN A 110 9.02 -14.02 -7.13
CA GLN A 110 8.12 -15.00 -7.77
C GLN A 110 7.21 -14.34 -8.82
N MET A 111 6.64 -13.18 -8.50
CA MET A 111 5.82 -12.40 -9.43
C MET A 111 6.58 -12.06 -10.71
N TRP A 112 7.80 -11.51 -10.58
CA TRP A 112 8.63 -11.17 -11.74
C TRP A 112 9.06 -12.38 -12.56
N GLN A 113 9.32 -13.53 -11.92
CA GLN A 113 9.60 -14.78 -12.63
C GLN A 113 8.39 -15.24 -13.43
N HIS A 114 7.18 -15.11 -12.88
CA HIS A 114 5.94 -15.48 -13.57
C HIS A 114 5.66 -14.54 -14.76
N GLU A 115 5.89 -13.23 -14.61
CA GLU A 115 5.77 -12.27 -15.70
C GLU A 115 6.76 -12.57 -16.84
N ALA A 116 8.02 -12.90 -16.50
CA ALA A 116 9.02 -13.30 -17.49
C ALA A 116 8.70 -14.64 -18.17
N GLY A 117 8.06 -15.57 -17.45
CA GLY A 117 7.61 -16.85 -17.99
C GLY A 117 6.40 -16.73 -18.92
N ALA A 118 5.48 -15.80 -18.63
CA ALA A 118 4.29 -15.55 -19.44
C ALA A 118 4.64 -14.99 -20.83
N ASP A 119 5.70 -14.19 -20.94
CA ASP A 119 6.18 -13.64 -22.22
C ASP A 119 6.83 -14.70 -23.13
N ASN A 120 7.23 -15.85 -22.58
CA ASN A 120 7.89 -16.94 -23.31
C ASN A 120 6.92 -18.09 -23.70
N GLY A 121 5.62 -17.95 -23.43
CA GLY A 121 4.63 -19.04 -23.54
C GLY A 121 3.54 -18.87 -24.60
N MET A 122 3.69 -17.96 -25.57
CA MET A 122 2.77 -17.86 -26.72
C MET A 122 3.37 -18.51 -27.98
N GLU A 123 3.51 -19.84 -27.98
CA GLU A 123 3.52 -20.62 -29.23
C GLU A 123 2.71 -21.92 -29.05
N GLU A 124 1.80 -22.14 -30.00
CA GLU A 124 0.93 -23.31 -30.28
C GLU A 124 -0.39 -23.51 -29.51
N GLY A 125 -1.49 -23.39 -30.29
CA GLY A 125 -2.83 -23.82 -29.92
C GLY A 125 -3.94 -23.36 -30.86
N LEU A 126 -3.72 -23.38 -32.20
CA LEU A 126 -4.77 -23.18 -33.20
C LEU A 126 -5.76 -24.35 -33.17
N GLY A 127 -6.81 -24.22 -32.34
CA GLY A 127 -8.01 -25.04 -32.38
C GLY A 127 -9.09 -24.33 -33.20
N ASP A 128 -9.34 -24.83 -34.40
CA ASP A 128 -10.37 -24.39 -35.34
C ASP A 128 -11.78 -24.59 -34.77
N SER A 129 -12.57 -23.51 -34.69
CA SER A 129 -14.04 -23.55 -34.56
C SER A 129 -14.62 -22.19 -34.96
N SER A 130 -14.90 -22.07 -36.26
CA SER A 130 -16.02 -21.36 -36.89
C SER A 130 -16.61 -20.11 -36.20
N GLU A 131 -16.27 -18.96 -36.79
CA GLU A 131 -17.18 -17.91 -37.27
C GLU A 131 -18.03 -17.09 -36.26
N SER A 132 -17.51 -15.92 -35.87
CA SER A 132 -18.30 -14.67 -35.86
C SER A 132 -17.38 -13.46 -36.11
N ALA A 133 -17.89 -12.49 -36.87
CA ALA A 133 -17.17 -11.47 -37.66
C ALA A 133 -16.16 -10.57 -36.90
N PRO A 134 -15.11 -10.06 -37.57
CA PRO A 134 -14.09 -9.24 -36.92
C PRO A 134 -14.60 -7.80 -36.69
N ILE A 135 -14.60 -7.37 -35.44
CA ILE A 135 -14.65 -5.94 -35.11
C ILE A 135 -13.27 -5.37 -35.44
N ALA A 136 -13.21 -4.50 -36.44
CA ALA A 136 -11.98 -3.84 -36.86
C ALA A 136 -11.48 -2.90 -35.76
N PHE A 137 -10.47 -3.33 -35.00
CA PHE A 137 -9.67 -2.43 -34.18
C PHE A 137 -8.54 -1.86 -35.03
N SER A 138 -8.46 -0.52 -35.10
CA SER A 138 -7.48 0.20 -35.91
C SER A 138 -6.05 -0.18 -35.50
N GLN A 139 -5.20 -0.39 -36.50
CA GLN A 139 -3.91 -1.06 -36.42
C GLN A 139 -2.74 -0.12 -36.07
N GLU A 140 -2.93 0.82 -35.16
CA GLU A 140 -1.85 1.73 -34.75
C GLU A 140 -1.81 1.96 -33.23
N CYS A 141 -1.21 1.00 -32.52
CA CYS A 141 -0.56 1.26 -31.24
C CYS A 141 0.66 0.33 -31.12
N LYS A 142 1.76 0.71 -31.77
CA LYS A 142 3.08 0.16 -31.44
C LYS A 142 3.50 0.69 -30.06
N PRO A 143 4.04 -0.14 -29.15
CA PRO A 143 4.51 0.33 -27.84
C PRO A 143 5.75 1.21 -28.03
N ARG A 144 5.60 2.52 -27.80
CA ARG A 144 6.65 3.53 -28.02
C ARG A 144 7.46 3.80 -26.74
N TRP A 145 8.10 2.77 -26.19
CA TRP A 145 9.00 2.90 -25.01
C TRP A 145 10.40 3.43 -25.34
N LYS A 146 10.48 4.53 -26.10
CA LYS A 146 11.70 5.35 -26.18
C LYS A 146 11.30 6.83 -26.19
N MET A 147 10.97 7.36 -25.02
CA MET A 147 11.04 8.80 -24.79
C MET A 147 12.40 9.12 -24.19
N LYS A 148 13.17 9.96 -24.87
CA LYS A 148 14.43 10.51 -24.34
C LYS A 148 14.07 11.47 -23.20
N LEU A 149 14.78 11.34 -22.08
CA LEU A 149 14.64 12.18 -20.87
C LEU A 149 14.80 13.70 -21.12
N SER A 150 15.19 14.13 -22.31
CA SER A 150 15.27 15.55 -22.71
C SER A 150 13.93 16.17 -23.16
N GLU A 151 12.89 15.37 -23.41
CA GLU A 151 11.58 15.88 -23.88
C GLU A 151 10.55 16.09 -22.76
N ILE A 152 10.77 15.54 -21.55
CA ILE A 152 9.87 15.69 -20.40
C ILE A 152 9.93 17.10 -19.79
N THR A 153 11.01 17.86 -20.01
CA THR A 153 11.18 19.21 -19.44
C THR A 153 10.46 20.32 -20.23
N GLN A 154 9.89 20.04 -21.41
CA GLN A 154 9.20 21.06 -22.20
C GLN A 154 7.66 21.03 -22.03
N GLN A 155 7.10 19.98 -21.41
CA GLN A 155 5.65 19.80 -21.25
C GLN A 155 5.12 20.21 -19.86
N VAL A 156 5.97 20.83 -19.04
CA VAL A 156 5.61 21.37 -17.71
C VAL A 156 5.32 22.89 -17.77
N GLN A 157 5.39 23.53 -18.95
CA GLN A 157 5.10 24.97 -19.10
C GLN A 157 3.69 25.29 -19.63
N ASP A 158 2.89 24.32 -20.06
CA ASP A 158 1.57 24.59 -20.69
C ASP A 158 0.34 24.19 -19.86
N PHE A 159 0.49 23.65 -18.65
CA PHE A 159 -0.63 23.46 -17.71
C PHE A 159 -0.70 24.59 -16.68
N ASN A 160 -0.89 25.81 -17.18
CA ASN A 160 -1.31 26.94 -16.36
C ASN A 160 -2.86 26.95 -16.26
N CYS A 161 -3.42 25.94 -15.58
CA CYS A 161 -4.81 25.92 -15.14
C CYS A 161 -4.87 26.07 -13.61
N THR A 162 -4.28 27.16 -13.12
CA THR A 162 -4.43 27.63 -11.74
C THR A 162 -5.42 28.78 -11.71
N ARG A 163 -6.72 28.48 -11.86
CA ARG A 163 -7.84 29.39 -11.53
C ARG A 163 -9.13 28.60 -11.61
N ILE A 164 -10.02 28.79 -10.64
CA ILE A 164 -11.26 28.01 -10.38
C ILE A 164 -10.87 26.72 -9.64
N ILE A 165 -10.76 26.69 -8.32
CA ILE A 165 -11.86 26.69 -7.33
C ILE A 165 -11.22 27.11 -6.00
N TRP A 166 -11.54 28.28 -5.46
CA TRP A 166 -11.50 28.65 -4.02
C TRP A 166 -12.01 30.10 -3.92
N SER A 167 -13.32 30.27 -4.06
CA SER A 167 -14.05 31.50 -3.75
C SER A 167 -15.55 31.16 -3.73
N ARG A 168 -16.13 31.20 -2.52
CA ARG A 168 -17.50 30.81 -2.10
C ARG A 168 -17.68 29.33 -1.74
N VAL A 169 -17.32 28.96 -0.51
CA VAL A 169 -18.23 28.79 0.65
C VAL A 169 -17.48 29.22 1.89
#